data_AF-A0A9D4XR69-F1
#
_entry.id   AF-A0A9D4XR69-F1
#
_cell.length_a   1.000
_cell.length_b   1.000
_cell.length_c   1.000
_cell.angle_alpha   90.00
_cell.angle_beta   90.00
_cell.angle_gamma   90.00
#
_symmetry.space_group_name_H-M   'P 1'
#
loop_
_entity.id
_entity.type
_entity.pdbx_description
1 polymer ?
#
loop_
_entity_poly.entity_id
_entity_poly.type
_entity_poly.pdbx_seq_one_letter_code
_entity_poly.pdbx_strand_id
1 'polypeptide(L)'
;MLGNSIGDMVKCWEAMNNNLRLQLENIRASFQKSFYEVEHAHISPFYGYLRGSVSRAALRRIAEELLRVDYIGANRQICDCTLRTSYRLPCACELGRYTLGGIPIPIDVVHVHWRKLTMEVELEVGADDGSEVDMTCAMDELWKRFRSLDVIGKRALKSRVCELAYPTMTPLCPPPEKLKTKGGVKKKGKKPAEYDVYRDPSYHEYVDKASQSSQRQSQPSQTSKKLKLSKKQPQFIFQFPNHIRSYIKDVVNVESDEVRESLMIESFGSQPPEKWLTLPDMGYLIANLYNVVLVCLGNPCMTFFPMTSSHSPNVSIYCIDFVNHNHWVQVNMKEGFSLPPVTLDLRKFRSHTTITWMLGFTGRLQHWQLLTLVLA
;
A
#
# COMPACT_ATOMS: atom_id res chain seq x y z
N MET A 1 -35.94 18.68 -10.09
CA MET A 1 -35.26 17.42 -10.49
C MET A 1 -33.89 17.47 -9.88
N LEU A 2 -33.50 16.46 -9.10
CA LEU A 2 -32.18 16.41 -8.46
C LEU A 2 -31.17 16.01 -9.53
N GLY A 3 -30.11 16.81 -9.68
CA GLY A 3 -29.04 16.56 -10.64
C GLY A 3 -28.31 15.27 -10.31
N ASN A 4 -27.94 14.51 -11.34
CA ASN A 4 -27.15 13.29 -11.18
C ASN A 4 -25.83 13.59 -10.45
N SER A 5 -25.34 12.65 -9.67
CA SER A 5 -24.10 12.77 -8.88
C SER A 5 -22.90 13.02 -9.80
N ILE A 6 -22.37 14.25 -9.83
CA ILE A 6 -21.27 14.66 -10.72
C ILE A 6 -19.98 14.79 -9.88
N GLY A 7 -19.25 13.70 -9.75
CA GLY A 7 -17.88 13.70 -9.24
C GLY A 7 -17.02 12.85 -10.15
N ASP A 8 -15.79 13.30 -10.45
CA ASP A 8 -14.82 12.52 -11.22
C ASP A 8 -14.17 11.45 -10.33
N MET A 9 -15.03 10.55 -9.83
CA MET A 9 -14.68 9.32 -9.13
C MET A 9 -13.60 8.53 -9.89
N VAL A 10 -13.56 8.67 -11.21
CA VAL A 10 -12.57 8.04 -12.09
C VAL A 10 -11.17 8.56 -11.79
N LYS A 11 -10.95 9.87 -11.61
CA LYS A 11 -9.64 10.41 -11.21
C LYS A 11 -9.19 9.96 -9.82
N CYS A 12 -10.11 9.91 -8.85
CA CYS A 12 -9.79 9.42 -7.50
C CYS A 12 -9.43 7.93 -7.53
N TRP A 13 -10.19 7.14 -8.29
CA TRP A 13 -9.90 5.75 -8.57
C TRP A 13 -8.55 5.57 -9.27
N GLU A 14 -8.26 6.34 -10.32
CA GLU A 14 -6.99 6.30 -11.05
C GLU A 14 -5.81 6.63 -10.14
N ALA A 15 -5.88 7.70 -9.36
CA ALA A 15 -4.82 8.10 -8.43
C ALA A 15 -4.51 6.99 -7.41
N MET A 16 -5.53 6.34 -6.89
CA MET A 16 -5.41 5.28 -5.92
C MET A 16 -5.01 3.95 -6.51
N ASN A 17 -5.54 3.59 -7.68
CA ASN A 17 -5.09 2.44 -8.46
C ASN A 17 -3.60 2.60 -8.81
N ASN A 18 -3.17 3.80 -9.19
CA ASN A 18 -1.76 4.11 -9.39
C ASN A 18 -0.95 3.99 -8.10
N ASN A 19 -1.48 4.42 -6.95
CA ASN A 19 -0.82 4.24 -5.65
C ASN A 19 -0.67 2.76 -5.28
N LEU A 20 -1.73 1.96 -5.44
CA LEU A 20 -1.72 0.52 -5.18
C LEU A 20 -0.76 -0.21 -6.13
N ARG A 21 -0.75 0.15 -7.43
CA ARG A 21 0.22 -0.37 -8.39
C ARG A 21 1.64 -0.02 -8.01
N LEU A 22 1.90 1.22 -7.62
CA LEU A 22 3.21 1.66 -7.15
C LEU A 22 3.65 0.90 -5.90
N GLN A 23 2.74 0.69 -4.93
CA GLN A 23 3.03 -0.11 -3.75
C GLN A 23 3.35 -1.57 -4.13
N LEU A 24 2.58 -2.17 -5.03
CA LEU A 24 2.80 -3.53 -5.51
C LEU A 24 4.15 -3.65 -6.23
N GLU A 25 4.49 -2.68 -7.07
CA GLU A 25 5.77 -2.58 -7.76
C GLU A 25 6.93 -2.42 -6.78
N ASN A 26 6.77 -1.59 -5.74
CA ASN A 26 7.78 -1.43 -4.69
C ASN A 26 8.01 -2.74 -3.91
N ILE A 27 6.93 -3.47 -3.58
CA ILE A 27 7.04 -4.77 -2.91
C ILE A 27 7.72 -5.79 -3.82
N ARG A 28 7.31 -5.87 -5.10
CA ARG A 28 7.92 -6.76 -6.09
C ARG A 28 9.41 -6.45 -6.28
N ALA A 29 9.77 -5.17 -6.39
CA ALA A 29 11.15 -4.73 -6.49
C ALA A 29 11.94 -5.10 -5.23
N SER A 30 11.36 -4.94 -4.04
CA SER A 30 11.96 -5.35 -2.77
C SER A 30 12.22 -6.87 -2.70
N PHE A 31 11.29 -7.68 -3.22
CA PHE A 31 11.47 -9.13 -3.33
C PHE A 31 12.56 -9.53 -4.32
N GLN A 32 12.55 -8.96 -5.52
CA GLN A 32 13.64 -9.18 -6.50
C GLN A 32 15.00 -8.80 -5.92
N LYS A 33 15.07 -7.66 -5.22
CA LYS A 33 16.26 -7.25 -4.48
C LYS A 33 16.68 -8.24 -3.40
N SER A 34 15.73 -8.91 -2.74
CA SER A 34 16.04 -9.95 -1.76
C SER A 34 16.55 -11.24 -2.40
N PHE A 35 16.24 -11.45 -3.68
CA PHE A 35 16.68 -12.62 -4.44
C PHE A 35 18.11 -12.46 -4.99
N TYR A 36 18.40 -11.33 -5.64
CA TYR A 36 19.65 -11.16 -6.42
C TYR A 36 20.73 -10.32 -5.73
N GLU A 37 20.36 -9.40 -4.83
CA GLU A 37 21.34 -8.52 -4.18
C GLU A 37 21.77 -9.07 -2.81
N VAL A 38 23.07 -9.24 -2.63
CA VAL A 38 23.66 -9.64 -1.34
C VAL A 38 24.30 -8.41 -0.69
N GLU A 39 23.78 -8.00 0.46
CA GLU A 39 24.39 -6.93 1.26
C GLU A 39 25.70 -7.40 1.89
N HIS A 40 26.66 -6.48 2.05
CA HIS A 40 27.98 -6.80 2.62
C HIS A 40 27.91 -7.50 3.98
N ALA A 41 26.94 -7.12 4.82
CA ALA A 41 26.69 -7.74 6.13
C ALA A 41 26.32 -9.23 6.04
N HIS A 42 25.81 -9.69 4.90
CA HIS A 42 25.30 -11.05 4.71
C HIS A 42 26.15 -11.88 3.73
N ILE A 43 27.34 -11.42 3.34
CA ILE A 43 28.25 -12.15 2.44
C ILE A 43 28.80 -13.43 3.10
N SER A 44 28.95 -13.41 4.43
CA SER A 44 29.49 -14.52 5.20
C SER A 44 28.78 -15.85 4.91
N PRO A 45 29.51 -16.99 4.80
CA PRO A 45 28.92 -18.32 4.65
C PRO A 45 27.89 -18.66 5.74
N PHE A 46 27.95 -17.99 6.89
CA PHE A 46 26.99 -18.15 7.98
C PHE A 46 25.54 -17.86 7.56
N TYR A 47 25.31 -16.97 6.58
CA TYR A 47 23.99 -16.66 6.01
C TYR A 47 23.66 -17.49 4.75
N GLY A 48 24.51 -18.45 4.39
CA GLY A 48 24.49 -19.13 3.09
C GLY A 48 23.12 -19.68 2.70
N TYR A 49 22.42 -20.34 3.62
CA TYR A 49 21.10 -20.93 3.39
C TYR A 49 19.94 -19.91 3.38
N LEU A 50 20.17 -18.68 3.85
CA LEU A 50 19.13 -17.66 3.92
C LEU A 50 19.17 -16.72 2.71
N ARG A 51 20.34 -16.55 2.09
CA ARG A 51 20.51 -15.67 0.92
C ARG A 51 19.62 -16.13 -0.25
N GLY A 52 18.88 -15.19 -0.83
CA GLY A 52 17.98 -15.46 -1.95
C GLY A 52 16.67 -16.18 -1.58
N SER A 53 16.54 -16.68 -0.35
CA SER A 53 15.36 -17.44 0.11
C SER A 53 14.64 -16.78 1.29
N VAL A 54 15.22 -15.72 1.86
CA VAL A 54 14.68 -14.97 2.99
C VAL A 54 14.71 -13.48 2.67
N SER A 55 13.68 -12.75 3.11
CA SER A 55 13.59 -11.30 2.89
C SER A 55 14.77 -10.55 3.49
N ARG A 56 15.21 -9.47 2.83
CA ARG A 56 16.26 -8.57 3.36
C ARG A 56 15.91 -7.99 4.72
N ALA A 57 14.63 -7.72 4.98
CA ALA A 57 14.16 -7.24 6.28
C ALA A 57 14.43 -8.26 7.40
N ALA A 58 14.21 -9.55 7.16
CA ALA A 58 14.56 -10.60 8.11
C ALA A 58 16.08 -10.75 8.26
N LEU A 59 16.85 -10.73 7.16
CA LEU A 59 18.31 -10.82 7.22
C LEU A 59 18.93 -9.72 8.08
N ARG A 60 18.48 -8.46 7.92
CA ARG A 60 18.97 -7.34 8.73
C ARG A 60 18.66 -7.51 10.22
N ARG A 61 17.45 -7.96 10.56
CA ARG A 61 17.07 -8.26 11.95
C ARG A 61 17.92 -9.37 12.56
N ILE A 62 18.21 -10.42 11.78
CA ILE A 62 19.10 -11.51 12.22
C ILE A 62 20.52 -10.98 12.41
N ALA A 63 21.02 -10.10 11.53
CA ALA A 63 22.34 -9.51 11.65
C ALA A 63 22.47 -8.58 12.86
N GLU A 64 21.45 -7.77 13.15
CA GLU A 64 21.38 -6.96 14.37
C GLU A 64 21.39 -7.84 15.63
N GLU A 65 20.62 -8.94 15.62
CA GLU A 65 20.54 -9.87 16.74
C GLU A 65 21.84 -10.68 16.92
N LEU A 66 22.59 -10.92 15.83
CA LEU A 66 23.88 -11.61 15.87
C LEU A 66 24.92 -10.81 16.68
N LEU A 67 24.87 -9.47 16.65
CA LEU A 67 25.76 -8.62 17.46
C LEU A 67 25.58 -8.84 18.97
N ARG A 68 24.39 -9.28 19.41
CA ARG A 68 24.11 -9.57 20.82
C ARG A 68 24.74 -10.88 21.30
N VAL A 69 25.19 -11.75 20.39
CA VAL A 69 25.80 -13.04 20.74
C VAL A 69 27.05 -12.87 21.58
N ASP A 70 27.84 -11.83 21.35
CA ASP A 70 29.09 -11.59 22.08
C ASP A 70 28.88 -11.45 23.60
N TYR A 71 27.74 -10.93 24.02
CA TYR A 71 27.39 -10.76 25.43
C TYR A 71 26.44 -11.86 25.96
N ILE A 72 25.47 -12.27 25.16
CA ILE A 72 24.43 -13.25 25.58
C ILE A 72 24.94 -14.69 25.49
N GLY A 73 25.81 -14.98 24.52
CA GLY A 73 26.24 -16.33 24.18
C GLY A 73 25.07 -17.26 23.84
N ALA A 74 25.16 -18.52 24.23
CA ALA A 74 24.13 -19.55 24.00
C ALA A 74 23.11 -19.69 25.15
N ASN A 75 23.13 -18.79 26.15
CA ASN A 75 22.32 -18.91 27.35
C ASN A 75 20.90 -18.37 27.13
N ARG A 76 19.93 -19.30 27.12
CA ARG A 76 18.51 -18.97 26.93
C ARG A 76 17.94 -18.11 28.06
N GLN A 77 18.43 -18.23 29.29
CA GLN A 77 17.90 -17.48 30.43
C GLN A 77 18.25 -15.99 30.37
N ILE A 78 19.39 -15.65 29.75
CA ILE A 78 19.85 -14.27 29.58
C ILE A 78 19.24 -13.65 28.31
N CYS A 79 19.01 -14.46 27.28
CA CYS A 79 18.64 -14.00 25.95
C CYS A 79 17.25 -13.35 25.83
N ASP A 80 16.30 -13.65 26.73
CA ASP A 80 14.87 -13.28 26.64
C ASP A 80 14.11 -13.81 25.40
N CYS A 81 14.80 -14.26 24.36
CA CYS A 81 14.27 -14.82 23.11
C CYS A 81 13.21 -13.93 22.41
N THR A 82 13.26 -12.62 22.59
CA THR A 82 12.24 -11.69 22.05
C THR A 82 12.07 -11.82 20.55
N LEU A 83 13.17 -11.91 19.78
CA LEU A 83 13.09 -12.01 18.32
C LEU A 83 12.39 -13.32 17.86
N ARG A 84 12.60 -14.40 18.63
CA ARG A 84 11.95 -15.70 18.38
C ARG A 84 10.46 -15.66 18.66
N THR A 85 10.04 -15.04 19.76
CA THR A 85 8.61 -15.01 20.14
C THR A 85 7.80 -14.04 19.30
N SER A 86 8.35 -12.85 19.01
CA SER A 86 7.63 -11.77 18.32
C SER A 86 7.68 -11.87 16.79
N TYR A 87 8.84 -12.21 16.24
CA TYR A 87 9.05 -12.23 14.78
C TYR A 87 9.26 -13.64 14.22
N ARG A 88 9.34 -14.67 15.07
CA ARG A 88 9.60 -16.06 14.64
C ARG A 88 10.91 -16.21 13.85
N LEU A 89 11.92 -15.42 14.24
CA LEU A 89 13.29 -15.45 13.69
C LEU A 89 14.26 -16.00 14.77
N PRO A 90 15.45 -16.51 14.40
CA PRO A 90 16.43 -16.99 15.37
C PRO A 90 16.92 -15.86 16.27
N CYS A 91 16.77 -16.02 17.59
CA CYS A 91 17.24 -15.06 18.59
C CYS A 91 18.72 -15.26 18.95
N ALA A 92 19.31 -14.33 19.70
CA ALA A 92 20.75 -14.33 20.02
C ALA A 92 21.25 -15.66 20.61
N CYS A 93 20.55 -16.31 21.54
CA CYS A 93 21.01 -17.59 22.09
C CYS A 93 20.99 -18.76 21.09
N GLU A 94 20.12 -18.70 20.09
CA GLU A 94 20.10 -19.70 19.00
C GLU A 94 21.23 -19.42 18.03
N LEU A 95 21.42 -18.16 17.65
CA LEU A 95 22.55 -17.71 16.82
C LEU A 95 23.89 -18.08 17.46
N GLY A 96 24.05 -17.87 18.77
CA GLY A 96 25.26 -18.24 19.50
C GLY A 96 25.56 -19.73 19.46
N ARG A 97 24.55 -20.61 19.44
CA ARG A 97 24.77 -22.06 19.26
C ARG A 97 25.31 -22.39 17.87
N TYR A 98 24.78 -21.74 16.84
CA TYR A 98 25.26 -21.93 15.47
C TYR A 98 26.68 -21.39 15.30
N THR A 99 26.99 -20.23 15.89
CA THR A 99 28.34 -19.65 15.90
C THR A 99 29.34 -20.57 16.60
N LEU A 100 29.01 -21.10 17.78
CA LEU A 100 29.87 -22.06 18.51
C LEU A 100 30.07 -23.37 17.74
N GLY A 101 29.04 -23.85 17.04
CA GLY A 101 29.11 -25.06 16.23
C GLY A 101 29.76 -24.87 14.86
N GLY A 102 30.03 -23.63 14.44
CA GLY A 102 30.49 -23.33 13.07
C GLY A 102 29.47 -23.68 11.98
N ILE A 103 28.18 -23.77 12.33
CA ILE A 103 27.11 -24.19 11.42
C ILE A 103 26.44 -22.94 10.85
N PRO A 104 26.21 -22.84 9.53
CA PRO A 104 25.38 -21.77 8.96
C PRO A 104 23.95 -21.78 9.51
N ILE A 105 23.28 -20.63 9.54
CA ILE A 105 21.92 -20.53 10.07
C ILE A 105 20.97 -21.38 9.20
N PRO A 106 20.28 -22.38 9.78
CA PRO A 106 19.35 -23.21 9.03
C PRO A 106 18.14 -22.40 8.51
N ILE A 107 17.59 -22.77 7.35
CA ILE A 107 16.45 -22.05 6.76
C ILE A 107 15.10 -22.40 7.43
N ASP A 108 15.00 -23.58 8.03
CA ASP A 108 13.82 -24.08 8.73
C ASP A 108 13.54 -23.31 10.02
N VAL A 109 14.57 -22.72 10.63
CA VAL A 109 14.40 -21.87 11.82
C VAL A 109 13.87 -20.47 11.50
N VAL A 110 13.75 -20.12 10.23
CA VAL A 110 13.12 -18.88 9.76
C VAL A 110 11.69 -19.17 9.31
N HIS A 111 10.72 -18.50 9.94
CA HIS A 111 9.31 -18.71 9.65
C HIS A 111 8.94 -18.41 8.19
N VAL A 112 7.98 -19.19 7.65
CA VAL A 112 7.54 -19.13 6.24
C VAL A 112 7.15 -17.73 5.77
N HIS A 113 6.57 -16.91 6.66
CA HIS A 113 6.26 -15.51 6.39
C HIS A 113 7.44 -14.72 5.80
N TRP A 114 8.65 -14.94 6.33
CA TRP A 114 9.86 -14.24 5.89
C TRP A 114 10.52 -14.88 4.66
N ARG A 115 10.11 -16.10 4.32
CA ARG A 115 10.57 -16.85 3.14
C ARG A 115 9.71 -16.57 1.91
N LYS A 116 8.52 -16.00 2.08
CA LYS A 116 7.62 -15.64 1.00
C LYS A 116 8.12 -14.38 0.28
N LEU A 117 8.81 -14.58 -0.85
CA LEU A 117 9.36 -13.53 -1.72
C LEU A 117 8.57 -13.38 -3.03
N THR A 118 7.31 -13.79 -3.04
CA THR A 118 6.40 -13.64 -4.19
C THR A 118 5.05 -13.11 -3.73
N MET A 119 4.42 -12.33 -4.60
CA MET A 119 3.05 -11.83 -4.43
C MET A 119 2.03 -12.75 -5.10
N GLU A 120 2.48 -13.82 -5.77
CA GLU A 120 1.58 -14.81 -6.34
C GLU A 120 0.79 -15.47 -5.21
N VAL A 121 -0.53 -15.45 -5.37
CA VAL A 121 -1.43 -16.24 -4.55
C VAL A 121 -1.23 -17.67 -5.05
N GLU A 122 -0.70 -18.54 -4.19
CA GLU A 122 -0.90 -19.98 -4.35
C GLU A 122 -2.42 -20.15 -4.32
N LEU A 123 -3.04 -20.27 -5.49
CA LEU A 123 -4.40 -20.76 -5.55
C LEU A 123 -4.34 -22.10 -4.81
N GLU A 124 -5.10 -22.24 -3.72
CA GLU A 124 -5.43 -23.57 -3.24
C GLU A 124 -6.26 -24.19 -4.36
N VAL A 125 -5.56 -24.80 -5.33
CA VAL A 125 -6.15 -25.65 -6.35
C VAL A 125 -6.79 -26.77 -5.58
N GLY A 126 -8.12 -26.76 -5.55
CA GLY A 126 -8.89 -27.90 -5.08
C GLY A 126 -8.34 -29.14 -5.77
N ALA A 127 -7.97 -30.13 -4.97
CA ALA A 127 -7.39 -31.41 -5.36
C ALA A 127 -7.53 -31.81 -6.85
N ASP A 128 -6.54 -31.47 -7.68
CA ASP A 128 -6.17 -32.06 -8.99
C ASP A 128 -5.10 -31.14 -9.61
N ASP A 129 -3.92 -31.51 -10.14
CA ASP A 129 -3.12 -32.72 -10.19
C ASP A 129 -1.66 -32.29 -9.84
N GLY A 130 -0.79 -33.20 -9.44
CA GLY A 130 0.59 -32.88 -9.07
C GLY A 130 1.52 -32.55 -10.26
N SER A 131 1.00 -32.18 -11.44
CA SER A 131 1.81 -32.14 -12.67
C SER A 131 2.49 -30.80 -12.95
N GLU A 132 2.02 -29.68 -12.38
CA GLU A 132 2.57 -28.35 -12.73
C GLU A 132 3.92 -28.03 -12.03
N VAL A 133 4.31 -28.81 -11.02
CA VAL A 133 5.61 -28.64 -10.32
C VAL A 133 6.56 -29.83 -10.57
N ASP A 134 6.15 -30.81 -11.38
CA ASP A 134 6.97 -31.99 -11.66
C ASP A 134 8.08 -31.69 -12.69
N MET A 135 9.29 -31.41 -12.18
CA MET A 135 10.48 -31.22 -13.02
C MET A 135 11.00 -32.52 -13.66
N THR A 136 10.43 -33.69 -13.36
CA THR A 136 10.94 -34.98 -13.85
C THR A 136 10.97 -35.04 -15.37
N CYS A 137 9.93 -34.55 -16.06
CA CYS A 137 9.88 -34.48 -17.52
C CYS A 137 10.97 -33.58 -18.12
N ALA A 138 11.19 -32.40 -17.52
CA ALA A 138 12.25 -31.48 -17.95
C ALA A 138 13.65 -32.05 -17.73
N MET A 139 13.86 -32.74 -16.60
CA MET A 139 15.12 -33.40 -16.27
C MET A 139 15.39 -34.59 -17.19
N ASP A 140 14.37 -35.37 -17.56
CA ASP A 140 14.49 -36.47 -18.51
C ASP A 140 14.89 -36.00 -19.91
N GLU A 141 14.30 -34.90 -20.38
CA GLU A 141 14.65 -34.32 -21.68
C GLU A 141 16.08 -33.75 -21.68
N LEU A 142 16.48 -33.13 -20.56
CA LEU A 142 17.86 -32.70 -20.35
C LEU A 142 18.85 -33.88 -20.34
N TRP A 143 18.48 -35.01 -19.74
CA TRP A 143 19.29 -36.24 -19.78
C TRP A 143 19.39 -36.86 -21.17
N LYS A 144 18.31 -36.85 -21.96
CA LYS A 144 18.36 -37.28 -23.36
C LYS A 144 19.31 -36.40 -24.18
N ARG A 145 19.18 -35.08 -24.03
CA ARG A 145 20.08 -34.11 -24.67
C ARG A 145 21.53 -34.26 -24.21
N PHE A 146 21.76 -34.53 -22.93
CA PHE A 146 23.11 -34.81 -22.43
C PHE A 146 23.70 -36.06 -23.07
N ARG A 147 22.93 -37.15 -23.19
CA ARG A 147 23.40 -38.41 -23.78
C ARG A 147 23.78 -38.28 -25.25
N SER A 148 23.04 -37.48 -26.02
CA SER A 148 23.25 -37.27 -27.46
C SER A 148 24.42 -36.35 -27.82
N LEU A 149 24.97 -35.61 -26.85
CA LEU A 149 26.12 -34.73 -27.06
C LEU A 149 27.46 -35.50 -27.08
N ASP A 150 28.44 -34.90 -27.76
CA ASP A 150 29.84 -35.32 -27.72
C ASP A 150 30.49 -34.96 -26.37
N VAL A 151 31.75 -35.36 -26.15
CA VAL A 151 32.44 -35.16 -24.87
C VAL A 151 32.57 -33.68 -24.50
N ILE A 152 32.75 -32.81 -25.50
CA ILE A 152 32.86 -31.35 -25.30
C ILE A 152 31.50 -30.76 -24.91
N GLY A 153 30.44 -31.10 -25.65
CA GLY A 153 29.07 -30.67 -25.34
C GLY A 153 28.57 -31.18 -23.99
N LYS A 154 28.90 -32.42 -23.62
CA LYS A 154 28.62 -32.98 -22.28
C LYS A 154 29.29 -32.16 -21.18
N ARG A 155 30.56 -31.79 -21.36
CA ARG A 155 31.29 -30.98 -20.36
C ARG A 155 30.67 -29.59 -20.22
N ALA A 156 30.29 -28.96 -21.33
CA ALA A 156 29.65 -27.65 -21.33
C ALA A 156 28.25 -27.68 -20.67
N LEU A 157 27.41 -28.67 -21.04
CA LEU A 157 26.08 -28.82 -20.47
C LEU A 157 26.15 -29.15 -18.97
N LYS A 158 27.06 -30.05 -18.57
CA LYS A 158 27.31 -30.35 -17.15
C LYS A 158 27.70 -29.09 -16.37
N SER A 159 28.56 -28.23 -16.93
CA SER A 159 28.94 -26.97 -16.28
C SER A 159 27.72 -26.09 -16.00
N ARG A 160 26.83 -25.91 -16.99
CA ARG A 160 25.61 -25.12 -16.83
C ARG A 160 24.62 -25.71 -15.84
N VAL A 161 24.46 -27.04 -15.84
CA VAL A 161 23.61 -27.73 -14.87
C VAL A 161 24.19 -27.59 -13.46
N CYS A 162 25.52 -27.66 -13.30
CA CYS A 162 26.19 -27.44 -12.02
C CYS A 162 26.09 -25.98 -11.55
N GLU A 163 26.16 -24.99 -12.45
CA GLU A 163 25.91 -23.57 -12.13
C GLU A 163 24.50 -23.36 -11.56
N LEU A 164 23.50 -24.07 -12.12
CA LEU A 164 22.11 -24.01 -11.65
C LEU A 164 21.88 -24.79 -10.34
N ALA A 165 22.48 -25.97 -10.21
CA ALA A 165 22.31 -26.82 -9.03
C ALA A 165 23.15 -26.36 -7.82
N TYR A 166 24.29 -25.71 -8.06
CA TYR A 166 25.26 -25.31 -7.05
C TYR A 166 25.81 -23.89 -7.36
N PRO A 167 24.99 -22.84 -7.22
CA PRO A 167 25.37 -21.47 -7.60
C PRO A 167 26.61 -20.94 -6.85
N THR A 168 26.86 -21.46 -5.65
CA THR A 168 28.03 -21.15 -4.80
C THR A 168 29.36 -21.69 -5.32
N MET A 169 29.37 -22.60 -6.30
CA MET A 169 30.58 -23.22 -6.86
C MET A 169 30.98 -22.65 -8.23
N THR A 170 30.29 -21.61 -8.71
CA THR A 170 30.64 -20.91 -9.95
C THR A 170 32.00 -20.21 -9.76
N PRO A 171 33.09 -20.62 -10.44
CA PRO A 171 34.35 -19.91 -10.32
C PRO A 171 34.18 -18.52 -10.91
N LEU A 172 34.40 -17.49 -10.08
CA LEU A 172 34.48 -16.09 -10.49
C LEU A 172 35.76 -15.87 -11.30
N CYS A 173 35.83 -16.43 -12.50
CA CYS A 173 36.85 -16.01 -13.45
C CYS A 173 36.43 -14.63 -13.99
N PRO A 174 37.28 -13.59 -13.87
CA PRO A 174 37.04 -12.35 -14.57
C PRO A 174 36.96 -12.64 -16.08
N PRO A 175 36.14 -11.90 -16.84
CA PRO A 175 36.11 -12.02 -18.29
C PRO A 175 37.54 -11.86 -18.84
N PRO A 176 37.98 -12.68 -19.82
CA PRO A 176 39.27 -12.46 -20.46
C PRO A 176 39.36 -11.02 -20.98
N GLU A 177 40.52 -10.40 -20.76
CA GLU A 177 40.81 -8.99 -21.01
C GLU A 177 40.22 -8.48 -22.33
N LYS A 178 39.70 -7.24 -22.26
CA LYS A 178 39.21 -6.50 -23.42
C LYS A 178 40.25 -6.53 -24.53
N LEU A 179 39.94 -7.23 -25.62
CA LEU A 179 40.65 -7.06 -26.88
C LEU A 179 40.62 -5.57 -27.24
N LYS A 180 41.80 -4.95 -27.29
CA LYS A 180 41.99 -3.55 -27.65
C LYS A 180 41.48 -3.34 -29.08
N THR A 181 40.30 -2.73 -29.24
CA THR A 181 39.90 -2.15 -30.51
C THR A 181 40.66 -0.85 -30.75
N LYS A 182 41.33 -0.79 -31.89
CA LYS A 182 42.21 0.30 -32.32
C LYS A 182 41.44 1.62 -32.48
N GLY A 183 41.89 2.63 -31.73
CA GLY A 183 42.22 3.98 -32.23
C GLY A 183 41.10 4.90 -32.76
N GLY A 184 40.78 5.94 -31.99
CA GLY A 184 40.22 7.21 -32.47
C GLY A 184 40.89 8.38 -31.74
N VAL A 185 41.52 9.28 -32.49
CA VAL A 185 42.53 10.27 -32.05
C VAL A 185 41.95 11.37 -31.13
N LYS A 186 42.62 11.62 -29.99
CA LYS A 186 42.44 12.85 -29.18
C LYS A 186 43.24 14.00 -29.79
N LYS A 187 42.63 15.19 -29.95
CA LYS A 187 43.36 16.47 -29.98
C LYS A 187 43.13 17.23 -28.67
N LYS A 188 44.24 17.66 -28.08
CA LYS A 188 44.39 18.39 -26.81
C LYS A 188 44.16 19.89 -26.99
N GLY A 189 43.69 20.55 -25.93
CA GLY A 189 44.20 21.88 -25.55
C GLY A 189 43.18 22.86 -24.96
N LYS A 190 43.17 23.03 -23.63
CA LYS A 190 43.62 24.22 -22.87
C LYS A 190 43.15 24.14 -21.41
N LYS A 191 44.03 24.57 -20.50
CA LYS A 191 43.86 24.64 -19.04
C LYS A 191 42.94 25.82 -18.63
N PRO A 192 42.36 25.80 -17.41
CA PRO A 192 41.38 26.78 -16.93
C PRO A 192 42.04 28.05 -16.38
N ALA A 193 41.28 29.16 -16.36
CA ALA A 193 41.64 30.37 -15.64
C ALA A 193 40.59 30.66 -14.55
N GLU A 194 41.13 31.15 -13.45
CA GLU A 194 40.64 31.38 -12.10
C GLU A 194 40.47 32.89 -11.91
N TYR A 195 39.29 33.36 -11.49
CA TYR A 195 39.10 34.47 -10.53
C TYR A 195 37.59 34.69 -10.24
N ASP A 196 37.21 34.37 -9.00
CA ASP A 196 36.77 35.28 -7.93
C ASP A 196 35.67 36.36 -8.09
N VAL A 197 34.95 36.49 -6.96
CA VAL A 197 34.16 37.60 -6.39
C VAL A 197 32.64 37.74 -6.69
N TYR A 198 31.92 37.50 -5.59
CA TYR A 198 30.56 37.84 -5.16
C TYR A 198 29.93 39.18 -5.66
N ARG A 199 28.60 39.17 -5.84
CA ARG A 199 27.58 40.02 -5.15
C ARG A 199 26.45 40.55 -6.08
N ASP A 200 25.24 40.10 -5.78
CA ASP A 200 23.87 40.61 -6.10
C ASP A 200 23.68 42.08 -5.65
N PRO A 201 22.56 42.85 -5.84
CA PRO A 201 21.28 42.60 -6.56
C PRO A 201 20.56 43.81 -7.26
N SER A 202 19.47 43.49 -7.98
CA SER A 202 18.15 44.19 -8.03
C SER A 202 17.78 45.30 -9.06
N TYR A 203 16.47 45.29 -9.37
CA TYR A 203 15.50 46.41 -9.39
C TYR A 203 15.17 47.15 -10.71
N HIS A 204 13.95 46.87 -11.22
CA HIS A 204 12.98 47.76 -11.87
C HIS A 204 13.45 48.90 -12.80
N GLU A 205 13.10 48.79 -14.08
CA GLU A 205 12.60 49.85 -14.99
C GLU A 205 12.31 49.14 -16.32
N TYR A 206 11.09 49.10 -16.82
CA TYR A 206 10.46 50.21 -17.53
C TYR A 206 8.96 50.35 -17.19
N VAL A 207 8.60 51.55 -16.77
CA VAL A 207 7.22 52.10 -16.78
C VAL A 207 6.99 52.72 -18.17
N ASP A 208 5.81 52.62 -18.78
CA ASP A 208 4.80 53.70 -18.96
C ASP A 208 3.99 53.30 -20.22
N LYS A 209 2.71 53.60 -20.45
CA LYS A 209 1.84 54.67 -19.95
C LYS A 209 0.39 54.42 -20.37
N ALA A 210 -0.51 54.85 -19.48
CA ALA A 210 -1.74 55.63 -19.75
C ALA A 210 -2.93 54.95 -20.46
N SER A 211 -4.20 55.19 -20.12
CA SER A 211 -4.80 56.34 -19.41
C SER A 211 -6.19 55.98 -18.85
N GLN A 212 -6.44 56.44 -17.61
CA GLN A 212 -7.61 57.24 -17.14
C GLN A 212 -9.03 56.68 -17.41
N SER A 213 -9.94 56.60 -16.43
CA SER A 213 -10.39 57.67 -15.52
C SER A 213 -11.25 57.05 -14.39
N SER A 214 -10.99 57.38 -13.11
CA SER A 214 -11.76 58.30 -12.23
C SER A 214 -13.22 57.88 -11.99
N GLN A 215 -13.81 57.84 -10.79
CA GLN A 215 -13.48 58.38 -9.46
C GLN A 215 -14.54 57.89 -8.44
N ARG A 216 -14.14 57.77 -7.15
CA ARG A 216 -14.90 58.11 -5.89
C ARG A 216 -16.17 57.26 -5.53
N GLN A 217 -16.60 57.03 -4.29
CA GLN A 217 -16.24 57.41 -2.91
C GLN A 217 -17.06 56.50 -1.94
N SER A 218 -16.55 56.27 -0.71
CA SER A 218 -17.22 56.15 0.63
C SER A 218 -18.75 56.01 0.72
N GLN A 219 -19.44 55.30 1.63
CA GLN A 219 -19.21 54.84 3.02
C GLN A 219 -20.40 53.89 3.44
N PRO A 220 -20.59 53.46 4.72
CA PRO A 220 -21.21 52.18 5.10
C PRO A 220 -22.67 52.23 5.58
N SER A 221 -23.16 51.04 6.01
CA SER A 221 -24.27 50.73 6.93
C SER A 221 -25.66 50.46 6.33
N GLN A 222 -26.21 49.26 6.53
CA GLN A 222 -27.14 48.92 7.63
C GLN A 222 -27.78 47.54 7.42
N THR A 223 -27.99 46.90 8.57
CA THR A 223 -28.78 45.71 8.87
C THR A 223 -30.04 45.47 8.04
N SER A 224 -30.32 44.20 7.76
CA SER A 224 -31.69 43.66 7.81
C SER A 224 -31.68 42.16 8.12
N LYS A 225 -32.14 41.83 9.33
CA LYS A 225 -32.56 40.48 9.72
C LYS A 225 -33.64 40.00 8.74
N LYS A 226 -33.51 38.77 8.25
CA LYS A 226 -34.65 37.97 7.80
C LYS A 226 -34.51 36.55 8.36
N LEU A 227 -35.13 36.34 9.52
CA LEU A 227 -35.70 35.03 9.85
C LEU A 227 -36.92 34.79 8.95
N LYS A 228 -37.06 33.54 8.48
CA LYS A 228 -38.27 32.81 8.00
C LYS A 228 -37.88 31.97 6.77
N LEU A 229 -38.29 30.71 6.59
CA LEU A 229 -39.09 29.77 7.36
C LEU A 229 -38.94 28.40 6.64
N SER A 230 -38.98 27.30 7.39
CA SER A 230 -39.19 25.89 7.01
C SER A 230 -38.87 25.46 5.56
N LYS A 231 -37.89 24.55 5.38
CA LYS A 231 -37.84 23.67 4.21
C LYS A 231 -38.25 22.25 4.63
N LYS A 232 -39.26 21.75 3.92
CA LYS A 232 -39.91 20.44 4.05
C LYS A 232 -38.89 19.31 4.21
N GLN A 233 -39.22 18.30 5.02
CA GLN A 233 -38.45 17.06 5.08
C GLN A 233 -38.13 16.57 3.65
N PRO A 234 -36.88 16.19 3.34
CA PRO A 234 -36.53 15.69 2.02
C PRO A 234 -37.33 14.41 1.71
N GLN A 235 -37.83 14.30 0.48
CA GLN A 235 -38.73 13.22 0.01
C GLN A 235 -38.13 11.80 0.16
N PHE A 236 -36.85 11.67 0.48
CA PHE A 236 -36.08 10.42 0.54
C PHE A 236 -36.01 9.78 1.93
N ILE A 237 -36.54 10.44 2.97
CA ILE A 237 -36.42 9.92 4.35
C ILE A 237 -37.02 8.51 4.52
N PHE A 238 -37.97 8.15 3.67
CA PHE A 238 -38.64 6.85 3.65
C PHE A 238 -37.83 5.74 2.95
N GLN A 239 -36.70 6.05 2.31
CA GLN A 239 -35.81 5.04 1.71
C GLN A 239 -34.83 4.46 2.73
N PHE A 240 -34.56 5.18 3.81
CA PHE A 240 -33.70 4.71 4.89
C PHE A 240 -34.40 3.69 5.81
N PRO A 241 -33.67 2.76 6.44
CA PRO A 241 -34.22 1.84 7.45
C PRO A 241 -34.98 2.56 8.57
N ASN A 242 -36.15 2.04 8.96
CA ASN A 242 -37.03 2.68 9.96
C ASN A 242 -36.31 3.04 11.26
N HIS A 243 -35.42 2.16 11.74
CA HIS A 243 -34.70 2.31 13.00
C HIS A 243 -33.64 3.42 13.00
N ILE A 244 -33.18 3.86 11.82
CA ILE A 244 -32.20 4.93 11.72
C ILE A 244 -32.81 6.31 11.50
N ARG A 245 -34.05 6.38 11.01
CA ARG A 245 -34.71 7.65 10.64
C ARG A 245 -34.76 8.65 11.79
N SER A 246 -34.93 8.17 13.02
CA SER A 246 -34.95 9.02 14.23
C SER A 246 -33.59 9.69 14.52
N TYR A 247 -32.50 9.12 14.00
CA TYR A 247 -31.14 9.63 14.13
C TYR A 247 -30.72 10.53 12.98
N ILE A 248 -31.48 10.64 11.89
CA ILE A 248 -31.17 11.53 10.77
C ILE A 248 -31.48 12.98 11.20
N LYS A 249 -30.48 13.87 11.12
CA LYS A 249 -30.65 15.31 11.29
C LYS A 249 -31.16 15.95 10.00
N ASP A 250 -30.47 15.65 8.91
CA ASP A 250 -30.71 16.20 7.58
C ASP A 250 -30.06 15.32 6.50
N VAL A 251 -30.53 15.48 5.27
CA VAL A 251 -29.99 14.82 4.08
C VAL A 251 -29.59 15.91 3.12
N VAL A 252 -28.31 15.95 2.77
CA VAL A 252 -27.70 16.96 1.93
C VAL A 252 -27.32 16.31 0.61
N ASN A 253 -27.63 16.99 -0.48
CA ASN A 253 -27.14 16.58 -1.78
C ASN A 253 -25.62 16.73 -1.80
N VAL A 254 -24.90 15.74 -2.31
CA VAL A 254 -23.46 15.90 -2.54
C VAL A 254 -23.32 16.79 -3.77
N GLU A 255 -23.34 18.11 -3.56
CA GLU A 255 -23.18 19.09 -4.63
C GLU A 255 -21.75 19.06 -5.16
N SER A 256 -21.62 18.97 -6.48
CA SER A 256 -20.33 18.94 -7.17
C SER A 256 -19.57 20.26 -7.13
N ASP A 257 -20.21 21.33 -6.67
CA ASP A 257 -19.85 22.70 -7.06
C ASP A 257 -18.64 23.24 -6.29
N GLU A 258 -18.46 22.89 -5.01
CA GLU A 258 -17.26 23.25 -4.24
C GLU A 258 -16.01 22.51 -4.74
N VAL A 259 -16.16 21.24 -5.15
CA VAL A 259 -15.09 20.43 -5.76
C VAL A 259 -14.77 20.93 -7.17
N ARG A 260 -15.80 21.35 -7.93
CA ARG A 260 -15.68 21.94 -9.27
C ARG A 260 -14.87 23.23 -9.28
N GLU A 261 -15.16 24.15 -8.36
CA GLU A 261 -14.44 25.42 -8.25
C GLU A 261 -13.01 25.23 -7.75
N SER A 262 -12.79 24.28 -6.83
CA SER A 262 -11.45 23.96 -6.31
C SER A 262 -10.54 23.26 -7.33
N LEU A 263 -11.10 22.56 -8.32
CA LEU A 263 -10.35 21.81 -9.34
C LEU A 263 -10.31 22.49 -10.72
N MET A 264 -10.90 23.68 -10.87
CA MET A 264 -10.95 24.46 -12.13
C MET A 264 -11.37 23.63 -13.36
N ILE A 265 -12.49 22.90 -13.25
CA ILE A 265 -12.97 22.03 -14.34
C ILE A 265 -14.10 22.72 -15.12
N GLU A 266 -13.93 22.87 -16.44
CA GLU A 266 -14.84 23.64 -17.32
C GLU A 266 -16.15 22.92 -17.71
N SER A 267 -16.21 21.58 -17.76
CA SER A 267 -17.48 20.84 -18.01
C SER A 267 -17.44 19.34 -17.64
N PHE A 268 -18.62 18.74 -17.40
CA PHE A 268 -18.82 17.28 -17.26
C PHE A 268 -19.81 16.74 -18.31
N GLY A 269 -19.57 15.51 -18.77
CA GLY A 269 -20.55 14.69 -19.49
C GLY A 269 -21.03 13.50 -18.63
N SER A 270 -22.27 13.04 -18.85
CA SER A 270 -22.84 11.87 -18.16
C SER A 270 -21.91 10.66 -18.30
N GLN A 271 -21.53 10.04 -17.18
CA GLN A 271 -20.72 8.82 -17.20
C GLN A 271 -21.62 7.57 -17.14
N PRO A 272 -21.23 6.48 -17.83
CA PRO A 272 -22.00 5.26 -17.81
C PRO A 272 -21.89 4.56 -16.43
N PRO A 273 -22.87 3.71 -16.05
CA PRO A 273 -22.99 3.17 -14.69
C PRO A 273 -21.74 2.41 -14.19
N GLU A 274 -20.96 1.83 -15.10
CA GLU A 274 -19.74 1.08 -14.76
C GLU A 274 -18.63 1.98 -14.21
N LYS A 275 -18.77 3.30 -14.35
CA LYS A 275 -17.84 4.30 -13.80
C LYS A 275 -18.36 4.99 -12.54
N TRP A 276 -19.54 4.60 -12.05
CA TRP A 276 -20.11 5.19 -10.84
C TRP A 276 -19.39 4.67 -9.60
N LEU A 277 -19.55 5.39 -8.49
CA LEU A 277 -19.14 4.92 -7.17
C LEU A 277 -19.87 3.61 -6.84
N THR A 278 -19.11 2.55 -6.58
CA THR A 278 -19.63 1.24 -6.15
C THR A 278 -19.19 0.90 -4.73
N LEU A 279 -20.10 0.32 -3.95
CA LEU A 279 -19.82 -0.25 -2.63
C LEU A 279 -20.09 -1.76 -2.66
N PRO A 280 -19.31 -2.58 -1.93
CA PRO A 280 -18.33 -2.19 -0.90
C PRO A 280 -16.95 -1.77 -1.42
N ASP A 281 -16.62 -2.03 -2.68
CA ASP A 281 -15.25 -1.94 -3.23
C ASP A 281 -14.56 -0.59 -2.96
N MET A 282 -15.27 0.53 -3.17
CA MET A 282 -14.70 1.87 -2.98
C MET A 282 -14.83 2.40 -1.55
N GLY A 283 -15.48 1.68 -0.64
CA GLY A 283 -15.73 2.15 0.72
C GLY A 283 -14.46 2.25 1.56
N TYR A 284 -13.61 1.22 1.51
CA TYR A 284 -12.31 1.24 2.19
C TYR A 284 -11.35 2.24 1.59
N LEU A 285 -11.44 2.43 0.28
CA LEU A 285 -10.63 3.37 -0.46
C LEU A 285 -10.84 4.80 0.03
N ILE A 286 -12.11 5.21 0.15
CA ILE A 286 -12.49 6.51 0.72
C ILE A 286 -12.08 6.61 2.19
N ALA A 287 -12.37 5.58 3.01
CA ALA A 287 -12.06 5.59 4.44
C ALA A 287 -10.55 5.75 4.71
N ASN A 288 -9.69 5.08 3.94
CA ASN A 288 -8.24 5.18 4.08
C ASN A 288 -7.70 6.51 3.52
N LEU A 289 -8.15 6.94 2.34
CA LEU A 289 -7.64 8.15 1.68
C LEU A 289 -7.87 9.40 2.53
N TYR A 290 -9.07 9.54 3.09
CA TYR A 290 -9.44 10.71 3.88
C TYR A 290 -9.26 10.49 5.39
N ASN A 291 -8.85 9.29 5.82
CA ASN A 291 -8.75 8.89 7.22
C ASN A 291 -10.03 9.18 8.02
N VAL A 292 -11.15 8.70 7.48
CA VAL A 292 -12.51 8.89 8.04
C VAL A 292 -13.18 7.55 8.29
N VAL A 293 -14.19 7.54 9.17
CA VAL A 293 -15.15 6.43 9.24
C VAL A 293 -16.23 6.68 8.20
N LEU A 294 -16.31 5.83 7.18
CA LEU A 294 -17.37 5.90 6.18
C LEU A 294 -18.50 4.94 6.55
N VAL A 295 -19.74 5.42 6.54
CA VAL A 295 -20.94 4.64 6.81
C VAL A 295 -21.84 4.69 5.59
N CYS A 296 -22.22 3.53 5.06
CA CYS A 296 -23.25 3.40 4.04
C CYS A 296 -24.56 2.95 4.69
N LEU A 297 -25.63 3.70 4.47
CA LEU A 297 -26.97 3.40 5.02
C LEU A 297 -27.87 2.65 4.03
N GLY A 298 -27.35 2.29 2.86
CA GLY A 298 -28.06 1.53 1.83
C GLY A 298 -28.33 0.09 2.23
N ASN A 299 -28.66 -0.75 1.25
CA ASN A 299 -28.94 -2.16 1.49
C ASN A 299 -27.85 -3.07 0.86
N PRO A 300 -26.97 -3.71 1.65
CA PRO A 300 -26.92 -3.71 3.11
C PRO A 300 -26.24 -2.46 3.69
N CYS A 301 -26.58 -2.10 4.93
CA CYS A 301 -25.89 -1.03 5.65
C CYS A 301 -24.50 -1.51 6.09
N MET A 302 -23.48 -0.65 5.96
CA MET A 302 -22.09 -1.02 6.15
C MET A 302 -21.26 0.09 6.79
N THR A 303 -20.28 -0.30 7.61
CA THR A 303 -19.26 0.61 8.15
C THR A 303 -17.88 0.24 7.62
N PHE A 304 -17.12 1.23 7.16
CA PHE A 304 -15.74 1.10 6.69
C PHE A 304 -14.82 1.90 7.63
N PHE A 305 -13.91 1.20 8.30
CA PHE A 305 -12.84 1.82 9.07
C PHE A 305 -11.58 1.94 8.22
N PRO A 306 -10.75 2.97 8.47
CA PRO A 306 -9.40 3.01 7.94
C PRO A 306 -8.63 1.73 8.31
N MET A 307 -7.96 1.13 7.34
CA MET A 307 -7.22 -0.12 7.53
C MET A 307 -5.80 0.09 8.02
N THR A 308 -5.21 1.26 7.72
CA THR A 308 -3.79 1.56 7.98
C THR A 308 -3.55 2.50 9.16
N SER A 309 -4.60 3.12 9.70
CA SER A 309 -4.50 4.06 10.83
C SER A 309 -5.10 3.49 12.11
N SER A 310 -4.78 4.14 13.24
CA SER A 310 -5.33 3.83 14.56
C SER A 310 -6.45 4.80 14.91
N HIS A 311 -7.36 4.35 15.78
CA HIS A 311 -8.48 5.16 16.24
C HIS A 311 -8.02 6.46 16.89
N SER A 312 -8.56 7.59 16.43
CA SER A 312 -8.45 8.89 17.08
C SER A 312 -9.82 9.34 17.61
N PRO A 313 -9.88 9.99 18.79
CA PRO A 313 -11.14 10.46 19.36
C PRO A 313 -11.81 11.56 18.51
N ASN A 314 -11.05 12.25 17.67
CA ASN A 314 -11.53 13.33 16.79
C ASN A 314 -11.77 12.87 15.35
N VAL A 315 -11.99 11.57 15.12
CA VAL A 315 -12.27 11.07 13.77
C VAL A 315 -13.59 11.62 13.24
N SER A 316 -13.61 12.02 11.97
CA SER A 316 -14.85 12.38 11.28
C SER A 316 -15.59 11.12 10.82
N ILE A 317 -16.90 11.10 11.03
CA ILE A 317 -17.80 10.04 10.55
C ILE A 317 -18.67 10.63 9.43
N TYR A 318 -18.54 10.07 8.23
CA TYR A 318 -19.33 10.46 7.07
C TYR A 318 -20.33 9.38 6.74
N CYS A 319 -21.61 9.72 6.64
CA CYS A 319 -22.64 8.78 6.22
C CYS A 319 -23.13 9.15 4.82
N ILE A 320 -23.18 8.15 3.95
CA ILE A 320 -23.68 8.28 2.59
C ILE A 320 -24.75 7.23 2.32
N ASP A 321 -25.57 7.49 1.32
CA ASP A 321 -26.49 6.50 0.79
C ASP A 321 -26.73 6.71 -0.70
N PHE A 322 -27.09 5.61 -1.37
CA PHE A 322 -27.44 5.60 -2.79
C PHE A 322 -28.95 5.51 -2.93
N VAL A 323 -29.57 6.64 -3.27
CA VAL A 323 -31.03 6.78 -3.36
C VAL A 323 -31.49 6.82 -4.82
N ASN A 324 -32.74 6.41 -5.05
CA ASN A 324 -33.39 6.39 -6.37
C ASN A 324 -32.62 5.65 -7.49
N HIS A 325 -31.69 4.76 -7.11
CA HIS A 325 -30.85 3.99 -8.03
C HIS A 325 -29.94 4.84 -8.94
N ASN A 326 -29.70 6.12 -8.64
CA ASN A 326 -28.88 6.99 -9.49
C ASN A 326 -28.14 8.12 -8.77
N HIS A 327 -28.27 8.25 -7.44
CA HIS A 327 -27.82 9.46 -6.77
C HIS A 327 -27.27 9.18 -5.37
N TRP A 328 -26.08 9.71 -5.11
CA TRP A 328 -25.44 9.66 -3.79
C TRP A 328 -25.81 10.89 -2.98
N VAL A 329 -26.21 10.67 -1.73
CA VAL A 329 -26.52 11.73 -0.78
C VAL A 329 -25.65 11.61 0.46
N GLN A 330 -25.32 12.75 1.07
CA GLN A 330 -24.76 12.79 2.41
C GLN A 330 -25.90 12.78 3.42
N VAL A 331 -25.81 11.89 4.41
CA VAL A 331 -26.77 11.78 5.50
C VAL A 331 -26.11 12.28 6.78
N ASN A 332 -26.59 13.42 7.28
CA ASN A 332 -26.08 13.98 8.51
C ASN A 332 -26.78 13.33 9.70
N MET A 333 -26.00 12.68 10.55
CA MET A 333 -26.50 11.90 11.67
C MET A 333 -26.41 12.67 13.00
N LYS A 334 -27.31 12.35 13.93
CA LYS A 334 -27.20 12.79 15.33
C LYS A 334 -25.98 12.18 15.99
N GLU A 335 -25.40 12.92 16.92
CA GLU A 335 -24.24 12.43 17.68
C GLU A 335 -24.61 11.14 18.44
N GLY A 336 -23.68 10.19 18.49
CA GLY A 336 -23.89 8.91 19.17
C GLY A 336 -24.79 7.89 18.45
N PHE A 337 -25.20 8.13 17.20
CA PHE A 337 -26.05 7.19 16.44
C PHE A 337 -25.42 5.78 16.34
N SER A 338 -26.24 4.73 16.32
CA SER A 338 -25.75 3.35 16.19
C SER A 338 -25.05 3.11 14.84
N LEU A 339 -23.96 2.36 14.83
CA LEU A 339 -23.17 2.13 13.62
C LEU A 339 -23.52 0.77 12.98
N PRO A 340 -23.79 0.72 11.66
CA PRO A 340 -23.99 -0.54 10.94
C PRO A 340 -22.82 -1.52 11.07
N PRO A 341 -23.02 -2.80 10.73
CA PRO A 341 -21.97 -3.80 10.78
C PRO A 341 -20.77 -3.40 9.92
N VAL A 342 -19.59 -3.72 10.43
CA VAL A 342 -18.35 -3.57 9.67
C VAL A 342 -18.30 -4.63 8.58
N THR A 343 -17.83 -4.27 7.39
CA THR A 343 -17.76 -5.26 6.31
C THR A 343 -16.80 -6.40 6.62
N LEU A 344 -17.04 -7.57 6.02
CA LEU A 344 -16.28 -8.79 6.30
C LEU A 344 -14.80 -8.66 5.94
N ASP A 345 -14.46 -7.82 4.97
CA ASP A 345 -13.08 -7.69 4.47
C ASP A 345 -12.13 -7.10 5.50
N LEU A 346 -12.62 -6.28 6.45
CA LEU A 346 -11.79 -5.83 7.57
C LEU A 346 -11.23 -7.01 8.36
N ARG A 347 -12.00 -8.09 8.53
CA ARG A 347 -11.55 -9.25 9.31
C ARG A 347 -10.41 -9.98 8.62
N LYS A 348 -10.36 -9.94 7.28
CA LYS A 348 -9.35 -10.61 6.46
C LYS A 348 -8.07 -9.79 6.31
N PHE A 349 -8.18 -8.47 6.13
CA PHE A 349 -7.07 -7.64 5.66
C PHE A 349 -6.61 -6.56 6.66
N ARG A 350 -7.13 -6.54 7.90
CA ARG A 350 -6.75 -5.54 8.90
C ARG A 350 -5.33 -5.67 9.42
N SER A 351 -4.72 -4.53 9.74
CA SER A 351 -3.52 -4.47 10.58
C SER A 351 -3.87 -4.70 12.06
N HIS A 352 -2.88 -5.00 12.91
CA HIS A 352 -3.09 -5.13 14.36
C HIS A 352 -3.60 -3.82 14.99
N THR A 353 -3.14 -2.69 14.46
CA THR A 353 -3.54 -1.33 14.82
C THR A 353 -5.02 -1.04 14.55
N THR A 354 -5.62 -1.68 13.55
CA THR A 354 -7.02 -1.47 13.16
C THR A 354 -8.02 -1.99 14.21
N ILE A 355 -7.58 -2.87 15.12
CA ILE A 355 -8.42 -3.36 16.23
C ILE A 355 -8.91 -2.20 17.12
N THR A 356 -8.12 -1.14 17.24
CA THR A 356 -8.45 0.05 18.04
C THR A 356 -9.74 0.73 17.57
N TRP A 357 -10.06 0.70 16.26
CA TRP A 357 -11.32 1.22 15.72
C TRP A 357 -12.52 0.45 16.24
N MET A 358 -12.47 -0.89 16.21
CA MET A 358 -13.58 -1.70 16.71
C MET A 358 -13.79 -1.48 18.21
N LEU A 359 -12.71 -1.39 18.99
CA LEU A 359 -12.79 -1.11 20.43
C LEU A 359 -13.42 0.27 20.69
N GLY A 360 -12.95 1.31 20.01
CA GLY A 360 -13.48 2.68 20.15
C GLY A 360 -14.96 2.80 19.82
N PHE A 361 -15.46 1.99 18.89
CA PHE A 361 -16.85 2.01 18.42
C PHE A 361 -17.72 0.83 18.89
N THR A 362 -17.22 -0.03 19.80
CA THR A 362 -17.89 -1.28 20.18
C THR A 362 -19.33 -1.07 20.64
N GLY A 363 -19.57 -0.09 21.52
CA GLY A 363 -20.92 0.19 22.02
C GLY A 363 -21.91 0.59 20.92
N ARG A 364 -21.44 1.37 19.92
CA ARG A 364 -22.28 1.83 18.80
C ARG A 364 -22.57 0.71 17.81
N LEU A 365 -21.62 -0.21 17.61
CA LEU A 365 -21.80 -1.41 16.78
C LEU A 365 -22.75 -2.43 17.45
N GLN A 366 -22.63 -2.64 18.76
CA GLN A 366 -23.52 -3.53 19.52
C GLN A 366 -24.96 -2.99 19.57
N HIS A 367 -25.13 -1.69 19.78
CA HIS A 367 -26.46 -1.07 19.78
C HIS A 367 -27.15 -1.26 18.42
N TRP A 368 -26.42 -1.19 17.29
CA TRP A 368 -27.01 -1.50 15.98
C TRP A 368 -27.58 -2.92 15.92
N GLN A 369 -26.82 -3.91 16.39
CA GLN A 369 -27.28 -5.31 16.40
C GLN A 369 -28.59 -5.46 17.19
N LEU A 370 -28.71 -4.79 18.34
CA LEU A 370 -29.94 -4.78 19.13
C LEU A 370 -31.11 -4.14 18.35
N LEU A 371 -30.89 -3.00 17.69
CA LEU A 371 -31.93 -2.34 16.89
C LEU A 371 -32.42 -3.22 15.74
N THR A 372 -31.53 -3.98 15.10
CA THR A 372 -31.91 -4.89 14.01
C THR A 372 -32.61 -6.15 14.50
N LEU A 373 -32.31 -6.64 15.71
CA LEU A 373 -32.93 -7.83 16.29
C LEU A 373 -34.33 -7.57 16.89
N VAL A 374 -34.58 -6.35 17.39
CA VAL A 374 -35.88 -5.96 17.97
C VAL A 374 -36.93 -5.64 16.89
N LEU A 375 -36.50 -5.45 15.64
CA LEU A 375 -37.34 -5.02 14.52
C LEU A 375 -37.41 -6.03 13.36
N ALA A 376 -36.75 -7.18 13.51
CA ALA A 376 -36.93 -8.38 12.69
C ALA A 376 -37.96 -9.28 13.38
#